data_AF-A0A5D2BZF3-F1
#
_entry.id   AF-A0A5D2BZF3-F1
#
_cell.length_a   1.000
_cell.length_b   1.000
_cell.length_c   1.000
_cell.angle_alpha   90.00
_cell.angle_beta   90.00
_cell.angle_gamma   90.00
#
_symmetry.space_group_name_H-M   'P 1'
#
loop_
_entity.id
_entity.type
_entity.pdbx_description
1 polymer ?
#
loop_
_entity_poly.entity_id
_entity_poly.type
_entity_poly.pdbx_seq_one_letter_code
_entity_poly.pdbx_strand_id
1 'polypeptide(L)'
;MKMVPSLVRLYEQMPEPKYVIAMGACTITGGMSSTDSYSIVRGVNKLIPVDVYLPGCPPKPEAVINAITKLRKKISREIYEDRIRSQQGDRCFTTNHKFCLVRSTRIGNYNQGLLYQPPSTSEIPPETFFNYNETLQIKPKDWHSIAVILYVYGYNYLRSQCAYDVAPGELLASVYHLTRIEYGGDQPEEVCIKVFAPRSNPRIPSVFWVWKSSDFQERESYDMLGISYENHQRLKRILMPKSWIGWPLCKDYIAPNFYEIQDAY
;
A
#
# COMPACT_ATOMS: atom_id res chain seq x y z
N MET A 1 -7.66 -3.92 5.37
CA MET A 1 -7.94 -5.37 5.54
C MET A 1 -8.60 -6.03 4.32
N LYS A 2 -8.80 -5.32 3.19
CA LYS A 2 -9.53 -5.83 2.02
C LYS A 2 -8.99 -7.17 1.46
N MET A 3 -7.67 -7.38 1.49
CA MET A 3 -7.03 -8.58 0.91
C MET A 3 -7.08 -9.83 1.81
N VAL A 4 -7.37 -9.66 3.10
CA VAL A 4 -7.39 -10.75 4.08
C VAL A 4 -8.28 -11.93 3.65
N PRO A 5 -9.57 -11.74 3.31
CA PRO A 5 -10.44 -12.84 2.88
C PRO A 5 -9.98 -13.47 1.57
N SER A 6 -9.46 -12.69 0.63
CA SER A 6 -8.92 -13.20 -0.63
C SER A 6 -7.70 -14.08 -0.43
N LEU A 7 -6.81 -13.72 0.50
CA LEU A 7 -5.63 -14.50 0.84
C LEU A 7 -5.99 -15.84 1.49
N VAL A 8 -6.92 -15.84 2.46
CA VAL A 8 -7.40 -17.07 3.10
C VAL A 8 -8.05 -17.99 2.07
N ARG A 9 -8.91 -17.44 1.20
CA ARG A 9 -9.53 -18.19 0.11
C ARG A 9 -8.52 -18.83 -0.83
N LEU A 10 -7.45 -18.11 -1.21
CA LEU A 10 -6.38 -18.67 -2.03
C LEU A 10 -5.70 -19.86 -1.35
N TYR A 11 -5.43 -19.76 -0.05
CA TYR A 11 -4.81 -20.85 0.73
C TYR A 11 -5.73 -22.08 0.84
N GLU A 12 -7.05 -21.88 0.99
CA GLU A 12 -8.03 -22.97 1.01
C GLU A 12 -8.19 -23.66 -0.35
N GLN A 13 -8.00 -22.93 -1.46
CA GLN A 13 -8.11 -23.46 -2.82
C GLN A 13 -6.85 -24.21 -3.30
N MET A 14 -5.80 -24.30 -2.49
CA MET A 14 -4.58 -25.06 -2.82
C MET A 14 -4.68 -26.53 -2.35
N PRO A 15 -4.19 -27.49 -3.15
CA PRO A 15 -4.15 -28.90 -2.75
C PRO A 15 -3.13 -29.13 -1.63
N GLU A 16 -3.40 -30.12 -0.77
CA GLU A 16 -2.43 -30.62 0.21
C GLU A 16 -1.38 -31.52 -0.46
N PRO A 17 -0.09 -31.48 -0.07
CA PRO A 17 0.50 -30.66 0.99
C PRO A 17 0.81 -29.22 0.56
N LYS A 18 0.46 -28.23 1.39
CA LYS A 18 0.79 -26.81 1.18
C LYS A 18 1.79 -26.27 2.19
N TYR A 19 2.68 -25.40 1.72
CA TYR A 19 3.70 -24.77 2.55
C TYR A 19 3.74 -23.26 2.32
N VAL A 20 3.68 -22.49 3.40
CA VAL A 20 3.62 -21.03 3.39
C VAL A 20 4.92 -20.44 3.90
N ILE A 21 5.55 -19.58 3.09
CA ILE A 21 6.69 -18.77 3.50
C ILE A 21 6.20 -17.34 3.78
N ALA A 22 6.36 -16.84 5.00
CA ALA A 22 6.12 -15.43 5.32
C ALA A 22 7.38 -14.61 4.97
N MET A 23 7.31 -13.86 3.88
CA MET A 23 8.41 -13.06 3.35
C MET A 23 8.28 -11.58 3.71
N GLY A 24 9.30 -11.03 4.34
CA GLY A 24 9.45 -9.63 4.67
C GLY A 24 8.75 -9.19 5.97
N ALA A 25 9.25 -8.13 6.59
CA ALA A 25 8.83 -7.67 7.92
C ALA A 25 7.31 -7.40 8.01
N CYS A 26 6.70 -6.89 6.94
CA CYS A 26 5.26 -6.61 6.87
C CYS A 26 4.40 -7.87 7.03
N THR A 27 4.83 -9.02 6.48
CA THR A 27 4.07 -10.28 6.59
C THR A 27 4.27 -10.96 7.94
N ILE A 28 5.40 -10.74 8.61
CA ILE A 28 5.75 -11.39 9.88
C ILE A 28 5.09 -10.68 11.07
N THR A 29 5.27 -9.36 11.19
CA THR A 29 4.79 -8.58 12.35
C THR A 29 3.92 -7.38 11.97
N GLY A 30 3.73 -7.10 10.69
CA GLY A 30 3.19 -5.82 10.21
C GLY A 30 4.28 -4.79 9.87
N GLY A 31 5.56 -5.11 10.15
CA GLY A 31 6.71 -4.31 9.75
C GLY A 31 6.64 -2.87 10.24
N MET A 32 7.06 -1.94 9.40
CA MET A 32 7.02 -0.50 9.68
C MET A 32 5.60 0.02 10.02
N SER A 33 4.57 -0.61 9.47
CA SER A 33 3.18 -0.21 9.68
C SER A 33 2.56 -0.78 10.96
N SER A 34 3.30 -1.59 11.73
CA SER A 34 2.73 -2.29 12.90
C SER A 34 2.20 -1.34 13.97
N THR A 35 2.80 -0.17 14.19
CA THR A 35 2.47 0.68 15.33
C THR A 35 1.19 1.49 15.11
N ASP A 36 1.10 2.22 13.99
CA ASP A 36 0.12 3.32 13.84
C ASP A 36 -0.96 3.08 12.77
N SER A 37 -0.95 1.94 12.07
CA SER A 37 -1.93 1.67 11.02
C SER A 37 -3.08 0.77 11.50
N TYR A 38 -4.31 1.22 11.24
CA TYR A 38 -5.56 0.53 11.64
C TYR A 38 -6.03 -0.52 10.62
N SER A 39 -5.55 -0.45 9.38
CA SER A 39 -6.09 -1.23 8.27
C SER A 39 -5.23 -2.44 7.87
N ILE A 40 -4.17 -2.75 8.63
CA ILE A 40 -3.27 -3.89 8.38
C ILE A 40 -3.53 -5.03 9.36
N VAL A 41 -3.21 -6.25 8.95
CA VAL A 41 -3.11 -7.38 9.87
C VAL A 41 -1.65 -7.50 10.33
N ARG A 42 -1.44 -7.44 11.64
CA ARG A 42 -0.12 -7.61 12.25
C ARG A 42 0.26 -9.09 12.26
N GLY A 43 0.90 -9.54 11.19
CA GLY A 43 1.36 -10.93 11.00
C GLY A 43 0.36 -11.81 10.27
N VAL A 44 0.83 -12.48 9.21
CA VAL A 44 0.02 -13.40 8.38
C VAL A 44 -0.27 -14.72 9.10
N ASN A 45 0.52 -15.05 10.13
CA ASN A 45 0.35 -16.22 10.99
C ASN A 45 -0.98 -16.25 11.76
N LYS A 46 -1.69 -15.12 11.83
CA LYS A 46 -3.04 -15.04 12.41
C LYS A 46 -4.13 -15.54 11.46
N LEU A 47 -3.81 -15.62 10.17
CA LEU A 47 -4.75 -15.96 9.10
C LEU A 47 -4.51 -17.37 8.58
N ILE A 48 -3.25 -17.71 8.31
CA ILE A 48 -2.83 -18.99 7.74
C ILE A 48 -1.58 -19.49 8.46
N PRO A 49 -1.38 -20.82 8.58
CA PRO A 49 -0.17 -21.37 9.19
C PRO A 49 1.04 -21.04 8.33
N VAL A 50 2.15 -20.66 8.97
CA VAL A 50 3.40 -20.29 8.30
C VAL A 50 4.47 -21.31 8.63
N ASP A 51 5.15 -21.83 7.61
CA ASP A 51 6.20 -22.84 7.75
C ASP A 51 7.59 -22.25 7.96
N VAL A 52 7.88 -21.18 7.22
CA VAL A 52 9.18 -20.52 7.23
C VAL A 52 8.97 -19.01 7.25
N TYR A 53 9.69 -18.34 8.16
CA TYR A 53 9.75 -16.89 8.26
C TYR A 53 11.04 -16.38 7.62
N LEU A 54 10.92 -15.42 6.72
CA LEU A 54 12.02 -14.75 6.04
C LEU A 54 12.00 -13.24 6.36
N PRO A 55 12.78 -12.77 7.34
CA PRO A 55 12.83 -11.35 7.69
C PRO A 55 13.55 -10.52 6.60
N GLY A 56 13.19 -9.24 6.49
CA GLY A 56 13.78 -8.29 5.55
C GLY A 56 12.79 -7.22 5.08
N CYS A 57 13.26 -6.09 4.57
CA CYS A 57 12.39 -5.03 4.03
C CYS A 57 13.09 -4.25 2.89
N PRO A 58 13.13 -4.80 1.66
CA PRO A 58 12.85 -6.19 1.30
C PRO A 58 14.00 -7.14 1.68
N PRO A 59 13.78 -8.46 1.80
CA PRO A 59 14.87 -9.42 2.02
C PRO A 59 15.77 -9.52 0.79
N LYS A 60 17.07 -9.77 1.01
CA LYS A 60 18.03 -9.97 -0.08
C LYS A 60 17.71 -11.25 -0.89
N PRO A 61 18.05 -11.32 -2.19
CA PRO A 61 17.80 -12.51 -3.02
C PRO A 61 18.42 -13.79 -2.44
N GLU A 62 19.61 -13.72 -1.85
CA GLU A 62 20.29 -14.88 -1.25
C GLU A 62 19.51 -15.41 -0.04
N ALA A 63 18.87 -14.50 0.71
CA ALA A 63 18.04 -14.87 1.85
C ALA A 63 16.76 -15.60 1.41
N VAL A 64 16.23 -15.28 0.22
CA VAL A 64 15.11 -16.02 -0.39
C VAL A 64 15.53 -17.45 -0.75
N ILE A 65 16.70 -17.63 -1.37
CA ILE A 65 17.24 -18.96 -1.72
C ILE A 65 17.47 -19.79 -0.44
N ASN A 66 17.99 -19.17 0.62
CA ASN A 66 18.15 -19.81 1.91
C ASN A 66 16.80 -20.24 2.52
N ALA A 67 15.78 -19.38 2.46
CA ALA A 67 14.43 -19.71 2.93
C ALA A 67 13.83 -20.91 2.20
N ILE A 68 14.00 -21.00 0.87
CA ILE A 68 13.58 -22.16 0.06
C ILE A 68 14.36 -23.41 0.48
N THR A 69 15.67 -23.28 0.70
CA THR A 69 16.51 -24.40 1.16
C THR A 69 16.08 -24.89 2.54
N LYS A 70 15.74 -23.98 3.45
CA LYS A 70 15.19 -24.28 4.78
C LYS A 70 13.84 -24.98 4.68
N LEU A 71 12.98 -24.55 3.76
CA LEU A 71 11.70 -25.21 3.50
C LEU A 71 11.91 -26.63 2.97
N ARG A 72 12.81 -26.83 2.00
CA ARG A 72 13.17 -28.18 1.50
C ARG A 72 13.62 -29.13 2.62
N LYS A 73 14.45 -28.63 3.56
CA LYS A 73 14.87 -29.39 4.74
C LYS A 73 13.73 -29.71 5.70
N LYS A 74 12.70 -28.87 5.77
CA LYS A 74 11.48 -29.13 6.56
C LYS A 74 10.67 -30.25 5.92
N ILE A 75 10.44 -30.16 4.61
CA ILE A 75 9.72 -31.17 3.81
C ILE A 75 10.40 -32.54 3.91
N SER A 76 11.74 -32.59 3.84
CA SER A 76 12.49 -33.86 3.91
C SER A 76 12.42 -34.55 5.28
N ARG A 77 12.06 -33.82 6.35
CA ARG A 77 11.95 -34.36 7.72
C ARG A 77 10.53 -34.81 8.07
N GLU A 78 9.55 -34.43 7.27
CA GLU A 78 8.14 -34.68 7.53
C GLU A 78 7.79 -36.14 7.23
N ILE A 79 7.33 -36.86 8.26
CA ILE A 79 6.95 -38.28 8.16
C ILE A 79 5.51 -38.36 7.64
N TYR A 80 5.19 -39.40 6.85
CA TYR A 80 3.86 -39.59 6.26
C TYR A 80 2.72 -39.57 7.29
N GLU A 81 2.94 -40.11 8.49
CA GLU A 81 1.95 -40.17 9.58
C GLU A 81 1.55 -38.79 10.13
N ASP A 82 2.45 -37.81 10.13
CA ASP A 82 2.13 -36.44 10.57
C ASP A 82 1.12 -35.78 9.62
N ARG A 83 1.06 -36.21 8.35
CA ARG A 83 0.11 -35.70 7.35
C ARG A 83 -1.33 -36.12 7.64
N ILE A 84 -1.53 -37.31 8.20
CA ILE A 84 -2.87 -37.83 8.52
C ILE A 84 -3.49 -37.02 9.67
N ARG A 85 -2.68 -36.56 10.62
CA ARG A 85 -3.12 -35.71 11.75
C ARG A 85 -3.44 -34.27 11.37
N SER A 86 -2.94 -33.78 10.23
CA SER A 86 -3.15 -32.42 9.75
C SER A 86 -4.52 -32.18 9.12
N GLN A 87 -5.37 -33.20 8.98
CA GLN A 87 -6.72 -32.97 8.46
C GLN A 87 -7.50 -32.10 9.42
N GLN A 88 -7.87 -30.92 8.93
CA GLN A 88 -8.60 -29.91 9.67
C GLN A 88 -9.96 -30.52 10.06
N GLY A 89 -10.15 -30.82 11.34
CA GLY A 89 -11.39 -31.43 11.80
C GLY A 89 -12.56 -30.48 11.61
N ASP A 90 -13.59 -30.92 10.89
CA ASP A 90 -14.80 -30.16 10.63
C ASP A 90 -15.62 -29.97 11.91
N ARG A 91 -15.34 -28.88 12.62
CA ARG A 91 -16.13 -28.42 13.77
C ARG A 91 -17.13 -27.38 13.32
N CYS A 92 -18.28 -27.85 12.85
CA CYS A 92 -19.37 -26.99 12.40
C CYS A 92 -20.31 -26.63 13.55
N PHE A 93 -20.58 -25.34 13.73
CA PHE A 93 -21.58 -24.82 14.67
C PHE A 93 -22.57 -23.94 13.91
N THR A 94 -23.86 -24.10 14.19
CA THR A 94 -24.93 -23.31 13.56
C THR A 94 -25.65 -22.50 14.62
N THR A 95 -25.78 -21.19 14.40
CA THR A 95 -26.50 -20.28 15.29
C THR A 95 -27.46 -19.40 14.49
N ASN A 96 -28.66 -19.16 15.03
CA ASN A 96 -29.62 -18.25 14.42
C ASN A 96 -29.27 -16.80 14.79
N HIS A 97 -29.29 -15.90 13.81
CA HIS A 97 -29.01 -14.48 14.02
C HIS A 97 -30.18 -13.59 13.59
N LYS A 98 -30.32 -12.41 14.20
CA LYS A 98 -31.33 -11.39 13.83
C LYS A 98 -30.76 -10.28 12.92
N PHE A 99 -29.66 -10.53 12.21
CA PHE A 99 -29.10 -9.55 11.28
C PHE A 99 -30.05 -9.30 10.10
N CYS A 100 -30.15 -8.03 9.70
CA CYS A 100 -30.89 -7.64 8.50
C CYS A 100 -30.08 -7.98 7.25
N LEU A 101 -30.72 -8.61 6.26
CA LEU A 101 -30.09 -8.90 4.96
C LEU A 101 -29.93 -7.60 4.17
N VAL A 102 -28.69 -7.26 3.80
CA VAL A 102 -28.38 -6.12 2.92
C VAL A 102 -28.04 -6.65 1.53
N ARG A 103 -28.48 -5.95 0.48
CA ARG A 103 -28.16 -6.32 -0.90
C ARG A 103 -26.66 -6.18 -1.16
N SER A 104 -26.10 -7.02 -2.04
CA SER A 104 -24.78 -6.73 -2.62
C SER A 104 -24.92 -5.41 -3.37
N THR A 105 -24.07 -4.42 -3.15
CA THR A 105 -22.64 -4.58 -2.98
C THR A 105 -22.01 -4.16 -4.31
N ARG A 106 -21.48 -5.14 -5.01
CA ARG A 106 -20.86 -4.93 -6.31
C ARG A 106 -21.76 -5.50 -7.40
N ILE A 107 -22.57 -4.65 -8.01
CA ILE A 107 -23.25 -4.97 -9.27
C ILE A 107 -22.23 -4.67 -10.37
N GLY A 108 -21.91 -5.65 -11.21
CA GLY A 108 -20.83 -5.59 -12.23
C GLY A 108 -21.06 -4.59 -13.37
N ASN A 109 -21.87 -3.55 -13.16
CA ASN A 109 -22.24 -2.55 -14.15
C ASN A 109 -21.23 -1.39 -14.11
N TYR A 110 -19.99 -1.65 -14.52
CA TYR A 110 -18.98 -0.60 -14.65
C TYR A 110 -19.29 0.40 -15.80
N ASN A 111 -20.23 0.05 -16.68
CA ASN A 111 -20.57 0.82 -17.90
C ASN A 111 -22.00 1.39 -17.92
N GLN A 112 -22.76 1.36 -16.83
CA GLN A 112 -24.09 1.98 -16.79
C GLN A 112 -24.04 3.24 -15.93
N GLY A 113 -23.84 4.38 -16.60
CA GLY A 113 -24.05 5.69 -16.01
C GLY A 113 -25.51 5.82 -15.58
N LEU A 114 -25.77 5.63 -14.30
CA LEU A 114 -27.03 6.01 -13.67
C LEU A 114 -26.69 6.72 -12.37
N LEU A 115 -26.95 8.03 -12.39
CA LEU A 115 -26.96 9.00 -11.28
C LEU A 115 -25.67 9.80 -11.02
N TYR A 116 -25.17 10.49 -12.06
CA TYR A 116 -24.57 11.81 -11.85
C TYR A 116 -25.41 12.83 -12.62
N GLN A 117 -26.31 13.53 -11.92
CA GLN A 117 -26.85 14.79 -12.42
C GLN A 117 -25.97 15.90 -11.83
N PRO A 118 -25.16 16.62 -12.62
CA PRO A 118 -24.42 17.76 -12.11
C PRO A 118 -25.42 18.85 -11.66
N PRO A 119 -25.15 19.55 -10.54
CA PRO A 119 -25.98 20.68 -10.14
C PRO A 119 -25.89 21.77 -11.20
N SER A 120 -27.04 22.31 -11.60
CA SER A 120 -27.13 23.48 -12.46
C SER A 120 -26.49 24.67 -11.75
N THR A 121 -25.28 25.06 -12.17
CA THR A 121 -24.77 26.39 -11.84
C THR A 121 -23.97 26.89 -13.04
N SER A 122 -24.53 27.92 -13.63
CA SER A 122 -23.94 28.76 -14.65
C SER A 122 -22.62 29.37 -14.16
N GLU A 123 -21.65 29.45 -15.10
CA GLU A 123 -20.46 30.32 -15.09
C GLU A 123 -19.18 29.84 -14.38
N ILE A 124 -18.39 28.95 -15.01
CA ILE A 124 -16.91 28.94 -14.93
C ILE A 124 -16.32 28.48 -16.29
N PRO A 125 -15.23 29.07 -16.84
CA PRO A 125 -14.75 28.80 -18.21
C PRO A 125 -14.11 27.41 -18.38
N PRO A 126 -14.10 26.84 -19.61
CA PRO A 126 -13.77 25.44 -19.84
C PRO A 126 -12.32 25.26 -20.32
N GLU A 127 -11.34 25.20 -19.41
CA GLU A 127 -10.01 24.65 -19.75
C GLU A 127 -9.43 23.85 -18.58
N THR A 128 -10.11 22.76 -18.22
CA THR A 128 -9.46 21.61 -17.59
C THR A 128 -9.99 20.37 -18.28
N PHE A 129 -9.16 19.82 -19.17
CA PHE A 129 -9.40 18.56 -19.87
C PHE A 129 -9.66 17.45 -18.84
N PHE A 130 -10.93 17.18 -18.55
CA PHE A 130 -11.38 15.98 -17.86
C PHE A 130 -11.30 14.80 -18.85
N ASN A 131 -10.15 14.13 -18.89
CA ASN A 131 -10.07 12.82 -19.51
C ASN A 131 -10.48 11.75 -18.50
N TYR A 132 -11.31 10.82 -18.94
CA TYR A 132 -11.95 9.71 -18.21
C TYR A 132 -10.94 8.69 -17.64
N ASN A 133 -10.20 9.12 -16.61
CA ASN A 133 -9.52 8.36 -15.57
C ASN A 133 -9.28 9.41 -14.48
N GLU A 134 -9.99 9.36 -13.35
CA GLU A 134 -10.13 10.42 -12.32
C GLU A 134 -8.82 10.83 -11.61
N THR A 135 -7.85 11.33 -12.38
CA THR A 135 -6.58 11.84 -11.90
C THR A 135 -6.58 13.36 -11.97
N LEU A 136 -6.63 14.03 -10.82
CA LEU A 136 -6.56 15.48 -10.75
C LEU A 136 -5.11 15.92 -10.58
N GLN A 137 -4.65 16.82 -11.45
CA GLN A 137 -3.33 17.41 -11.35
C GLN A 137 -3.41 18.72 -10.57
N ILE A 138 -2.63 18.84 -9.50
CA ILE A 138 -2.70 19.94 -8.56
C ILE A 138 -1.31 20.55 -8.36
N LYS A 139 -1.26 21.88 -8.28
CA LYS A 139 -0.03 22.60 -7.93
C LYS A 139 0.27 22.44 -6.43
N PRO A 140 1.54 22.29 -6.01
CA PRO A 140 1.87 22.10 -4.60
C PRO A 140 1.30 23.14 -3.65
N LYS A 141 1.18 24.41 -4.09
CA LYS A 141 0.64 25.51 -3.29
C LYS A 141 -0.84 25.32 -2.91
N ASP A 142 -1.62 24.72 -3.80
CA ASP A 142 -3.06 24.54 -3.63
C ASP A 142 -3.40 23.19 -2.96
N TRP A 143 -2.42 22.28 -2.89
CA TRP A 143 -2.61 20.91 -2.43
C TRP A 143 -3.16 20.84 -1.01
N HIS A 144 -2.63 21.61 -0.07
CA HIS A 144 -3.08 21.55 1.32
C HIS A 144 -4.57 21.92 1.48
N SER A 145 -5.01 22.97 0.79
CA SER A 145 -6.41 23.40 0.80
C SER A 145 -7.32 22.33 0.20
N ILE A 146 -6.91 21.74 -0.92
CA ILE A 146 -7.69 20.70 -1.59
C ILE A 146 -7.74 19.42 -0.75
N ALA A 147 -6.65 19.05 -0.06
CA ALA A 147 -6.63 17.92 0.85
C ALA A 147 -7.66 18.08 1.99
N VAL A 148 -7.73 19.26 2.60
CA VAL A 148 -8.74 19.57 3.64
C VAL A 148 -10.15 19.51 3.07
N ILE A 149 -10.38 20.08 1.89
CA ILE A 149 -11.67 20.01 1.20
C ILE A 149 -12.07 18.55 0.96
N LEU A 150 -11.20 17.74 0.36
CA LEU A 150 -11.48 16.32 0.09
C LEU A 150 -11.83 15.55 1.36
N TYR A 151 -11.13 15.82 2.46
CA TYR A 151 -11.45 15.23 3.76
C TYR A 151 -12.85 15.60 4.24
N VAL A 152 -13.24 16.89 4.15
CA VAL A 152 -14.58 17.38 4.49
C VAL A 152 -15.66 16.78 3.58
N TYR A 153 -15.37 16.59 2.29
CA TYR A 153 -16.26 15.93 1.33
C TYR A 153 -16.43 14.42 1.56
N GLY A 154 -15.69 13.82 2.51
CA GLY A 154 -15.85 12.43 2.92
C GLY A 154 -14.73 11.48 2.47
N TYR A 155 -13.68 11.96 1.80
CA TYR A 155 -12.48 11.15 1.51
C TYR A 155 -11.67 10.91 2.79
N ASN A 156 -12.18 10.03 3.64
CA ASN A 156 -11.67 9.73 4.98
C ASN A 156 -10.51 8.71 4.98
N TYR A 157 -10.21 8.07 3.84
CA TYR A 157 -9.18 7.03 3.76
C TYR A 157 -8.12 7.34 2.70
N LEU A 158 -6.92 7.74 3.15
CA LEU A 158 -5.72 7.74 2.30
C LEU A 158 -5.20 6.30 2.18
N ARG A 159 -5.39 5.72 0.99
CA ARG A 159 -5.03 4.34 0.68
C ARG A 159 -3.54 4.20 0.42
N SER A 160 -2.99 5.09 -0.38
CA SER A 160 -1.57 5.10 -0.73
C SER A 160 -1.15 6.49 -1.14
N GLN A 161 -0.18 7.04 -0.44
CA GLN A 161 0.68 8.09 -0.96
C GLN A 161 1.92 7.40 -1.54
N CYS A 162 2.29 7.73 -2.77
CA CYS A 162 3.50 7.26 -3.41
C CYS A 162 4.10 8.39 -4.24
N ALA A 163 5.36 8.27 -4.63
CA ALA A 163 5.98 9.26 -5.49
C ALA A 163 6.79 8.58 -6.58
N TYR A 164 6.94 9.25 -7.71
CA TYR A 164 7.76 8.79 -8.82
C TYR A 164 8.46 9.96 -9.50
N ASP A 165 9.60 9.66 -10.12
CA ASP A 165 10.33 10.59 -10.97
C ASP A 165 9.75 10.54 -12.41
N VAL A 166 9.18 11.65 -12.86
CA VAL A 166 8.51 11.72 -14.17
C VAL A 166 9.53 11.50 -15.28
N ALA A 167 10.59 12.31 -15.27
CA ALA A 167 11.67 12.26 -16.24
C ALA A 167 12.97 12.78 -15.60
N PRO A 168 14.14 12.29 -16.05
CA PRO A 168 15.42 12.69 -15.46
C PRO A 168 15.60 14.22 -15.51
N GLY A 169 15.76 14.84 -14.34
CA GLY A 169 16.03 16.28 -14.21
C GLY A 169 14.82 17.21 -14.33
N GLU A 170 13.60 16.71 -14.49
CA GLU A 170 12.40 17.54 -14.67
C GLU A 170 11.56 17.68 -13.38
N LEU A 171 10.49 16.88 -13.29
CA LEU A 171 9.46 16.96 -12.26
C LEU A 171 9.42 15.67 -11.47
N LEU A 172 9.25 15.82 -10.16
CA LEU A 172 8.83 14.74 -9.29
C LEU A 172 7.32 14.81 -9.11
N ALA A 173 6.67 13.66 -9.10
CA ALA A 173 5.23 13.56 -8.86
C ALA A 173 4.98 12.84 -7.54
N SER A 174 4.22 13.48 -6.64
CA SER A 174 3.63 12.83 -5.47
C SER A 174 2.18 12.52 -5.77
N VAL A 175 1.80 11.26 -5.64
CA VAL A 175 0.47 10.73 -5.96
C VAL A 175 -0.24 10.30 -4.69
N TYR A 176 -1.48 10.73 -4.54
CA TYR A 176 -2.33 10.40 -3.41
C TYR A 176 -3.58 9.67 -3.92
N HIS A 177 -3.68 8.39 -3.56
CA HIS A 177 -4.87 7.58 -3.78
C HIS A 177 -5.78 7.69 -2.57
N LEU A 178 -6.86 8.45 -2.74
CA LEU A 178 -7.85 8.71 -1.71
C LEU A 178 -9.10 7.89 -1.99
N THR A 179 -9.74 7.44 -0.92
CA THR A 179 -10.93 6.59 -1.00
C THR A 179 -11.95 7.15 -0.01
N ARG A 180 -13.18 7.35 -0.45
CA ARG A 180 -14.32 7.62 0.42
C ARG A 180 -14.88 6.29 0.90
N ILE A 181 -14.76 6.06 2.22
CA ILE A 181 -15.28 4.85 2.85
C ILE A 181 -16.55 5.21 3.60
N GLU A 182 -17.66 4.62 3.15
CA GLU A 182 -18.97 4.74 3.80
C GLU A 182 -19.48 3.39 4.27
N TYR A 183 -20.27 3.40 5.35
CA TYR A 183 -20.83 2.19 5.93
C TYR A 183 -21.97 1.69 5.03
N GLY A 184 -21.83 0.48 4.47
CA GLY A 184 -22.78 -0.06 3.50
C GLY A 184 -22.63 0.50 2.08
N GLY A 185 -21.54 1.24 1.80
CA GLY A 185 -21.22 1.75 0.46
C GLY A 185 -20.71 0.66 -0.47
N ASP A 186 -21.26 0.65 -1.69
CA ASP A 186 -21.20 -0.48 -2.59
C ASP A 186 -19.92 -0.56 -3.43
N GLN A 187 -19.50 0.62 -3.87
CA GLN A 187 -18.20 0.88 -4.45
C GLN A 187 -17.67 2.13 -3.75
N PRO A 188 -16.46 2.08 -3.18
CA PRO A 188 -15.88 3.30 -2.65
C PRO A 188 -15.51 4.23 -3.81
N GLU A 189 -15.92 5.49 -3.73
CA GLU A 189 -15.45 6.54 -4.63
C GLU A 189 -13.94 6.71 -4.39
N GLU A 190 -13.14 6.62 -5.46
CA GLU A 190 -11.68 6.70 -5.39
C GLU A 190 -11.20 7.86 -6.25
N VAL A 191 -10.47 8.81 -5.67
CA VAL A 191 -9.85 9.91 -6.41
C VAL A 191 -8.34 9.78 -6.35
N CYS A 192 -7.69 10.01 -7.48
CA CYS A 192 -6.24 10.02 -7.58
C CYS A 192 -5.75 11.45 -7.76
N ILE A 193 -4.95 11.94 -6.84
CA ILE A 193 -4.37 13.29 -6.93
C ILE A 193 -2.91 13.17 -7.31
N LYS A 194 -2.46 13.94 -8.30
CA LYS A 194 -1.06 14.07 -8.69
C LYS A 194 -0.58 15.48 -8.41
N VAL A 195 0.40 15.61 -7.51
CA VAL A 195 1.04 16.88 -7.16
C VAL A 195 2.43 16.88 -7.76
N PHE A 196 2.68 17.78 -8.70
CA PHE A 196 3.97 17.90 -9.37
C PHE A 196 4.85 18.94 -8.68
N ALA A 197 6.07 18.57 -8.33
CA ALA A 197 7.05 19.45 -7.73
C ALA A 197 8.34 19.49 -8.59
N PRO A 198 8.94 20.67 -8.77
CA PRO A 198 10.16 20.81 -9.57
C PRO A 198 11.35 20.14 -8.88
N ARG A 199 12.22 19.48 -9.65
CA ARG A 199 13.43 18.81 -9.13
C ARG A 199 14.38 19.75 -8.39
N SER A 200 14.44 21.02 -8.80
CA SER A 200 15.30 22.04 -8.18
C SER A 200 14.88 22.42 -6.75
N ASN A 201 13.58 22.34 -6.45
CA ASN A 201 13.04 22.63 -5.12
C ASN A 201 11.77 21.80 -4.87
N PRO A 202 11.89 20.49 -4.61
CA PRO A 202 10.75 19.58 -4.58
C PRO A 202 10.03 19.65 -3.24
N ARG A 203 9.32 20.77 -2.99
CA ARG A 203 8.57 21.00 -1.75
C ARG A 203 7.08 20.83 -1.97
N ILE A 204 6.44 20.05 -1.11
CA ILE A 204 5.00 19.79 -1.11
C ILE A 204 4.49 19.91 0.33
N PRO A 205 3.35 20.56 0.60
CA PRO A 205 2.74 20.54 1.92
C PRO A 205 2.36 19.11 2.34
N SER A 206 2.76 18.71 3.55
CA SER A 206 2.38 17.40 4.12
C SER A 206 0.88 17.34 4.38
N VAL A 207 0.29 16.15 4.17
CA VAL A 207 -1.09 15.85 4.59
C VAL A 207 -1.16 14.99 5.85
N PHE A 208 -0.07 14.87 6.61
CA PHE A 208 -0.01 14.17 7.90
C PHE A 208 -1.06 14.61 8.91
N TRP A 209 -1.46 15.88 8.86
CA TRP A 209 -2.48 16.42 9.75
C TRP A 209 -3.92 16.11 9.30
N VAL A 210 -4.11 15.79 8.02
CA VAL A 210 -5.39 15.38 7.45
C VAL A 210 -5.55 13.86 7.56
N TRP A 211 -4.59 13.10 7.02
CA TRP A 211 -4.55 11.64 7.10
C TRP A 211 -3.25 11.18 7.75
N LYS A 212 -3.36 10.64 8.97
CA LYS A 212 -2.20 10.13 9.73
C LYS A 212 -1.46 8.97 9.04
N SER A 213 -2.13 8.24 8.16
CA SER A 213 -1.51 7.17 7.36
C SER A 213 -0.39 7.66 6.42
N SER A 214 -0.34 8.96 6.12
CA SER A 214 0.70 9.54 5.28
C SER A 214 2.09 9.62 5.93
N ASP A 215 2.24 9.45 7.26
CA ASP A 215 3.54 9.61 7.96
C ASP A 215 4.68 8.84 7.29
N PHE A 216 4.55 7.52 7.23
CA PHE A 216 5.59 6.67 6.68
C PHE A 216 5.69 6.78 5.16
N GLN A 217 4.57 7.01 4.48
CA GLN A 217 4.52 7.07 3.01
C GLN A 217 5.22 8.34 2.50
N GLU A 218 4.96 9.49 3.12
CA GLU A 218 5.63 10.75 2.80
C GLU A 218 7.12 10.69 3.16
N ARG A 219 7.48 10.03 4.27
CA ARG A 219 8.88 9.80 4.63
C ARG A 219 9.60 8.85 3.69
N GLU A 220 8.92 7.84 3.15
CA GLU A 220 9.47 6.95 2.11
C GLU A 220 9.71 7.74 0.83
N SER A 221 8.73 8.54 0.41
CA SER A 221 8.86 9.44 -0.75
C SER A 221 10.01 10.44 -0.58
N TYR A 222 10.19 10.98 0.63
CA TYR A 222 11.35 11.82 0.96
C TYR A 222 12.66 11.03 0.86
N ASP A 223 12.76 9.87 1.52
CA ASP A 223 13.99 9.09 1.58
C ASP A 223 14.46 8.60 0.20
N MET A 224 13.51 8.26 -0.67
CA MET A 224 13.80 7.68 -1.97
C MET A 224 13.99 8.70 -3.09
N LEU A 225 13.18 9.78 -3.11
CA LEU A 225 13.13 10.75 -4.23
C LEU A 225 13.54 12.18 -3.82
N GLY A 226 13.64 12.46 -2.52
CA GLY A 226 14.03 13.77 -2.00
C GLY A 226 12.90 14.80 -1.97
N ILE A 227 11.64 14.39 -2.10
CA ILE A 227 10.50 15.30 -1.97
C ILE A 227 10.37 15.74 -0.51
N SER A 228 10.53 17.03 -0.25
CA SER A 228 10.42 17.61 1.08
C SER A 228 8.96 17.92 1.41
N TYR A 229 8.42 17.27 2.43
CA TYR A 229 7.07 17.51 2.93
C TYR A 229 7.05 18.56 4.04
N GLU A 230 6.51 19.75 3.74
CA GLU A 230 6.45 20.87 4.70
C GLU A 230 5.46 20.56 5.83
N ASN A 231 5.77 21.00 7.06
CA ASN A 231 4.98 20.76 8.28
C ASN A 231 4.82 19.30 8.71
N HIS A 232 5.62 18.38 8.15
CA HIS A 232 5.68 16.99 8.59
C HIS A 232 6.46 16.87 9.92
N GLN A 233 5.88 16.25 10.95
CA GLN A 233 6.47 16.22 12.30
C GLN A 233 7.88 15.59 12.37
N ARG A 234 8.13 14.54 11.58
CA ARG A 234 9.38 13.75 11.65
C ARG A 234 9.92 13.40 10.26
N LEU A 235 10.13 14.39 9.41
CA LEU A 235 10.69 14.16 8.08
C LEU A 235 12.19 13.77 8.18
N LYS A 236 12.45 12.46 8.18
CA LYS A 236 13.78 11.85 8.24
C LYS A 236 13.77 10.59 7.39
N ARG A 237 14.96 10.19 6.92
CA ARG A 237 15.18 8.89 6.26
C ARG A 237 14.71 7.75 7.16
N ILE A 238 14.11 6.73 6.54
CA ILE A 238 13.51 5.58 7.22
C ILE A 238 13.97 4.24 6.67
N LEU A 239 14.29 4.18 5.37
CA LEU A 239 14.80 3.00 4.67
C LEU A 239 16.32 3.09 4.52
N MET A 240 16.86 4.26 4.19
CA MET A 240 18.30 4.46 4.01
C MET A 240 19.00 4.88 5.31
N PRO A 241 20.31 4.60 5.44
CA PRO A 241 21.12 5.12 6.52
C PRO A 241 21.01 6.65 6.63
N LYS A 242 21.00 7.18 7.85
CA LYS A 242 20.89 8.64 8.09
C LYS A 242 22.02 9.45 7.42
N SER A 243 23.18 8.83 7.25
CA SER A 243 24.35 9.39 6.58
C SER A 243 24.31 9.28 5.05
N TRP A 244 23.28 8.64 4.47
CA TRP A 244 23.21 8.42 3.04
C TRP A 244 23.03 9.73 2.27
N ILE A 245 23.82 9.90 1.21
CA ILE A 245 23.83 11.07 0.34
C ILE A 245 23.18 10.67 -1.00
N GLY A 246 22.24 11.50 -1.46
CA GLY A 246 21.50 11.26 -2.71
C GLY A 246 20.14 10.57 -2.51
N TRP A 247 19.45 10.34 -3.63
CA TRP A 247 18.05 9.92 -3.68
C TRP A 247 17.92 8.71 -4.61
N PRO A 248 17.92 7.47 -4.07
CA PRO A 248 18.13 6.26 -4.86
C PRO A 248 17.13 5.98 -5.98
N LEU A 249 15.87 6.43 -5.86
CA LEU A 249 14.84 6.17 -6.87
C LEU A 249 14.73 7.27 -7.93
N CYS A 250 15.57 8.29 -7.87
CA CYS A 250 15.64 9.27 -8.96
C CYS A 250 16.37 8.69 -10.16
N LYS A 251 15.92 9.00 -11.36
CA LYS A 251 16.48 8.45 -12.62
C LYS A 251 17.89 8.96 -12.91
N ASP A 252 18.28 10.08 -12.30
CA ASP A 252 19.60 10.70 -12.36
C ASP A 252 20.56 10.21 -11.27
N TYR A 253 20.13 9.28 -10.41
CA TYR A 253 20.94 8.80 -9.30
C TYR A 253 22.07 7.87 -9.77
N ILE A 254 23.29 8.26 -9.45
CA ILE A 254 24.48 7.43 -9.64
C ILE A 254 24.78 6.73 -8.31
N ALA A 255 24.64 5.42 -8.29
CA ALA A 255 24.97 4.62 -7.11
C ALA A 255 26.47 4.76 -6.79
N PRO A 256 26.83 5.11 -5.53
CA PRO A 256 28.23 5.16 -5.14
C PRO A 256 28.86 3.77 -5.25
N ASN A 257 30.14 3.74 -5.62
CA ASN A 257 30.89 2.51 -5.78
C ASN A 257 31.34 1.96 -4.40
N PHE A 258 30.37 1.49 -3.62
CA PHE A 258 30.61 0.81 -2.35
C PHE A 258 31.12 -0.61 -2.59
N TYR A 259 32.09 -1.05 -1.80
CA TYR A 259 32.64 -2.40 -1.88
C TYR A 259 31.54 -3.47 -1.76
N GLU A 260 30.54 -3.22 -0.91
CA GLU A 260 29.43 -4.14 -0.66
C GLU A 260 28.42 -4.28 -1.80
N ILE A 261 28.48 -3.40 -2.81
CA ILE A 261 27.57 -3.38 -3.97
C ILE A 261 28.28 -3.90 -5.23
N GLN A 262 29.59 -4.16 -5.14
CA GLN A 262 30.36 -4.72 -6.25
C GLN A 262 30.01 -6.20 -6.50
N ASP A 263 30.35 -6.66 -7.69
CA ASP A 263 30.25 -8.06 -8.06
C ASP A 263 31.00 -8.94 -7.05
N ALA A 264 30.44 -10.12 -6.77
CA ALA A 264 31.00 -11.09 -5.82
C ALA A 264 32.25 -11.78 -6.38
N TYR A 265 33.37 -11.06 -6.41
CA TYR A 265 34.72 -11.58 -6.66
C TYR A 265 35.45 -11.90 -5.35
#